data_AF-A0A0F4LM06-F1
#
_entry.id   AF-A0A0F4LM06-F1
#
_cell.length_a   1.000
_cell.length_b   1.000
_cell.length_c   1.000
_cell.angle_alpha   90.00
_cell.angle_beta   90.00
_cell.angle_gamma   90.00
#
_symmetry.space_group_name_H-M   'P 1'
#
loop_
_entity.id
_entity.type
_entity.pdbx_description
1 polymer ?
#
loop_
_entity_poly.entity_id
_entity_poly.type
_entity_poly.pdbx_seq_one_letter_code
_entity_poly.pdbx_strand_id
1 'polypeptide(L)'
;MNNLLNETQGSNPISLGLVDLFARSLHEKHAVRSVKVIYNLEKNNCLVDAKMSDETNLTEMSPNIMSEIDYTVKSLVEQCLIVYNRSFLTKIIFEANLNEAGIIGESIKLACVLKTNQPKLNASSWDIVREAVQSTEEAEKLEVVKQPATSLEMSFKRKKLRNITFTFDFGSGQPEKVYKKTFSNSFKSNLQMIVYNICNYQGTHEPSIQLTIDLTNREKLVNQEVMVYISNKLRMKRKQFTVQDTKYIINQLNQAIKWVGELEINGLEITSHIDGNYLLAFTLSGTSPDKVTRIPINLVSCQKMADLLSTAVNTYLIPGVNRKWNSRLITQLRYKNNDWELTFTDCRLSYGLKAEVSVTNQSDSVAIPAANRAFDELKQIVRGKATLAAFDVSIRGQKTEEIEAQLLFNQLQLVDNIDKPKILHNFSLGGIFSKKAKVYLNFELDRAKNEYHWASERYLGWAKI
;
A
#
# COMPACT_ATOMS: atom_id res chain seq x y z
N MET A 1 5.66 29.83 -26.46
CA MET A 1 5.17 29.68 -25.07
C MET A 1 4.25 30.85 -24.70
N ASN A 2 2.99 30.89 -25.18
CA ASN A 2 1.94 31.76 -24.59
C ASN A 2 0.50 31.46 -25.04
N ASN A 3 0.20 30.37 -25.75
CA ASN A 3 -1.15 30.08 -26.26
C ASN A 3 -1.74 28.73 -25.81
N LEU A 4 -1.28 28.16 -24.68
CA LEU A 4 -1.85 26.91 -24.11
C LEU A 4 -2.64 27.14 -22.81
N LEU A 5 -2.92 28.39 -22.44
CA LEU A 5 -3.59 28.73 -21.17
C LEU A 5 -5.04 29.24 -21.32
N ASN A 6 -5.62 29.26 -22.52
CA ASN A 6 -6.95 29.87 -22.75
C ASN A 6 -8.05 28.91 -23.24
N GLU A 7 -8.02 27.64 -22.83
CA GLU A 7 -9.18 26.74 -22.92
C GLU A 7 -9.56 26.18 -21.54
N THR A 8 -9.89 27.07 -20.60
CA THR A 8 -10.63 26.69 -19.39
C THR A 8 -12.13 26.68 -19.66
N GLN A 9 -12.60 25.65 -20.38
CA GLN A 9 -14.00 25.20 -20.32
C GLN A 9 -14.01 23.75 -19.78
N GLY A 10 -14.40 23.59 -18.51
CA GLY A 10 -14.66 22.29 -17.88
C GLY A 10 -13.43 21.43 -17.55
N SER A 11 -12.42 21.96 -16.84
CA SER A 11 -11.22 21.19 -16.51
C SER A 11 -11.52 19.99 -15.60
N ASN A 12 -11.43 18.77 -16.13
CA ASN A 12 -11.53 17.51 -15.36
C ASN A 12 -10.37 17.43 -14.32
N PRO A 13 -10.61 16.99 -13.06
CA PRO A 13 -9.55 16.88 -12.06
C PRO A 13 -8.39 15.96 -12.46
N ILE A 14 -8.62 14.96 -13.32
CA ILE A 14 -7.57 14.10 -13.87
C ILE A 14 -6.58 14.92 -14.70
N SER A 15 -7.09 15.68 -15.68
CA SER A 15 -6.28 16.51 -16.56
C SER A 15 -5.46 17.54 -15.77
N LEU A 16 -6.08 18.17 -14.76
CA LEU A 16 -5.38 19.11 -13.88
C LEU A 16 -4.24 18.44 -13.09
N GLY A 17 -4.46 17.22 -12.59
CA GLY A 17 -3.43 16.48 -11.85
C GLY A 17 -2.25 16.06 -12.72
N LEU A 18 -2.54 15.67 -13.98
CA LEU A 18 -1.51 15.32 -14.96
C LEU A 18 -0.70 16.55 -15.39
N VAL A 19 -1.35 17.69 -15.61
CA VAL A 19 -0.64 18.96 -15.92
C VAL A 19 0.37 19.31 -14.84
N ASP A 20 0.02 19.20 -13.55
CA ASP A 20 0.95 19.47 -12.43
C ASP A 20 2.14 18.49 -12.42
N LEU A 21 1.88 17.19 -12.66
CA LEU A 21 2.93 16.16 -12.77
C LEU A 21 3.90 16.45 -13.94
N PHE A 22 3.37 16.69 -15.15
CA PHE A 22 4.20 16.90 -16.33
C PHE A 22 4.96 18.23 -16.28
N ALA A 23 4.39 19.27 -15.65
CA ALA A 23 5.11 20.51 -15.37
C ALA A 23 6.30 20.27 -14.42
N ARG A 24 6.12 19.45 -13.37
CA ARG A 24 7.19 19.06 -12.44
C ARG A 24 8.29 18.29 -13.15
N SER A 25 7.89 17.27 -13.88
CA SER A 25 8.78 16.41 -14.65
C SER A 25 9.65 17.21 -15.65
N LEU A 26 9.06 18.18 -16.36
CA LEU A 26 9.78 19.08 -17.26
C LEU A 26 10.79 19.98 -16.54
N HIS A 27 10.40 20.56 -15.39
CA HIS A 27 11.25 21.47 -14.62
C HIS A 27 12.46 20.75 -14.00
N GLU A 28 12.25 19.59 -13.39
CA GLU A 28 13.33 18.78 -12.80
C GLU A 28 14.13 18.01 -13.82
N LYS A 29 13.67 17.97 -15.08
CA LYS A 29 14.25 17.17 -16.15
C LYS A 29 14.27 15.66 -15.80
N HIS A 30 13.21 15.18 -15.16
CA HIS A 30 13.05 13.79 -14.74
C HIS A 30 11.91 13.13 -15.50
N ALA A 31 12.13 11.97 -16.11
CA ALA A 31 11.09 11.26 -16.84
C ALA A 31 10.10 10.57 -15.90
N VAL A 32 8.82 10.57 -16.26
CA VAL A 32 7.80 9.78 -15.56
C VAL A 32 7.92 8.32 -16.00
N ARG A 33 8.25 7.42 -15.07
CA ARG A 33 8.39 5.97 -15.33
C ARG A 33 7.10 5.21 -15.12
N SER A 34 6.32 5.62 -14.13
CA SER A 34 4.99 5.07 -13.88
C SER A 34 4.07 6.14 -13.33
N VAL A 35 2.79 5.99 -13.63
CA VAL A 35 1.74 6.90 -13.19
C VAL A 35 0.59 6.10 -12.61
N LYS A 36 0.08 6.56 -11.48
CA LYS A 36 -1.10 6.06 -10.78
C LYS A 36 -2.07 7.21 -10.57
N VAL A 37 -3.21 7.14 -11.23
CA VAL A 37 -4.28 8.14 -11.16
C VAL A 37 -5.41 7.56 -10.31
N ILE A 38 -5.62 8.13 -9.13
CA ILE A 38 -6.71 7.75 -8.21
C ILE A 38 -7.81 8.80 -8.35
N TYR A 39 -8.84 8.49 -9.13
CA TYR A 39 -10.00 9.34 -9.30
C TYR A 39 -11.07 9.00 -8.25
N ASN A 40 -11.33 9.94 -7.35
CA ASN A 40 -12.36 9.83 -6.33
C ASN A 40 -13.66 10.46 -6.83
N LEU A 41 -14.62 9.61 -7.17
CA LEU A 41 -15.91 9.99 -7.72
C LEU A 41 -16.78 10.71 -6.67
N GLU A 42 -16.77 10.25 -5.41
CA GLU A 42 -17.57 10.88 -4.35
C GLU A 42 -17.16 12.34 -4.10
N LYS A 43 -15.85 12.63 -4.19
CA LYS A 43 -15.29 13.96 -3.90
C LYS A 43 -14.98 14.79 -5.13
N ASN A 44 -15.23 14.24 -6.33
CA ASN A 44 -14.86 14.79 -7.62
C ASN A 44 -13.43 15.36 -7.63
N ASN A 45 -12.47 14.53 -7.23
CA ASN A 45 -11.06 14.92 -7.19
C ASN A 45 -10.14 13.78 -7.63
N CYS A 46 -8.91 14.15 -7.93
CA CYS A 46 -7.90 13.25 -8.43
C CYS A 46 -6.62 13.37 -7.60
N LEU A 47 -6.04 12.22 -7.28
CA LEU A 47 -4.69 12.11 -6.72
C LEU A 47 -3.81 11.42 -7.77
N VAL A 48 -2.72 12.06 -8.15
CA VAL A 48 -1.73 11.52 -9.10
C VAL A 48 -0.49 11.14 -8.32
N ASP A 49 -0.14 9.87 -8.37
CA ASP A 49 1.03 9.26 -7.72
C ASP A 49 1.94 8.74 -8.83
N ALA A 50 3.19 9.20 -8.92
CA ALA A 50 4.06 8.88 -10.04
C ALA A 50 5.48 8.60 -9.58
N LYS A 51 6.13 7.60 -10.19
CA LYS A 51 7.57 7.36 -10.03
C LYS A 51 8.32 8.06 -11.17
N MET A 52 9.34 8.82 -10.82
CA MET A 52 10.19 9.55 -11.77
C MET A 52 11.64 9.05 -11.72
N SER A 53 12.36 9.22 -12.81
CA SER A 53 13.74 8.73 -13.00
C SER A 53 14.58 9.75 -13.78
N ASP A 54 15.85 9.84 -13.39
CA ASP A 54 16.92 10.60 -14.02
C ASP A 54 17.61 9.82 -15.16
N GLU A 55 17.55 8.48 -15.15
CA GLU A 55 18.23 7.57 -16.09
C GLU A 55 17.66 7.54 -17.53
N THR A 56 16.69 8.38 -17.88
CA THR A 56 16.06 8.37 -19.22
C THR A 56 16.41 9.63 -19.97
N ASN A 57 16.95 9.48 -21.19
CA ASN A 57 17.12 10.61 -22.10
C ASN A 57 15.76 11.30 -22.27
N LEU A 58 15.70 12.58 -21.88
CA LEU A 58 14.55 13.49 -21.92
C LEU A 58 13.92 13.69 -23.31
N THR A 59 14.34 12.92 -24.30
CA THR A 59 13.89 13.00 -25.68
C THR A 59 12.45 12.50 -25.75
N GLU A 60 11.55 13.46 -25.56
CA GLU A 60 10.13 13.46 -25.88
C GLU A 60 9.12 13.08 -24.79
N MET A 61 9.20 13.72 -23.62
CA MET A 61 7.97 14.03 -22.86
C MET A 61 7.17 15.12 -23.57
N SER A 62 6.61 14.76 -24.72
CA SER A 62 5.76 15.65 -25.50
C SER A 62 4.39 15.81 -24.82
N PRO A 63 3.70 16.95 -25.00
CA PRO A 63 2.29 17.11 -24.62
C PRO A 63 1.37 15.99 -25.13
N ASN A 64 1.81 15.23 -26.14
CA ASN A 64 1.08 14.09 -26.68
C ASN A 64 0.98 12.94 -25.66
N ILE A 65 2.04 12.64 -24.89
CA ILE A 65 2.00 11.56 -23.87
C ILE A 65 1.02 11.91 -22.75
N MET A 66 1.03 13.16 -22.27
CA MET A 66 0.06 13.61 -21.28
C MET A 66 -1.38 13.48 -21.80
N SER A 67 -1.61 13.88 -23.06
CA SER A 67 -2.91 13.80 -23.71
C SER A 67 -3.37 12.35 -23.93
N GLU A 68 -2.45 11.45 -24.25
CA GLU A 68 -2.70 10.01 -24.38
C GLU A 68 -3.10 9.39 -23.03
N ILE A 69 -2.39 9.73 -21.94
CA ILE A 69 -2.75 9.28 -20.58
C ILE A 69 -4.11 9.83 -20.19
N ASP A 70 -4.33 11.12 -20.36
CA ASP A 70 -5.61 11.76 -20.03
C ASP A 70 -6.78 11.12 -20.79
N TYR A 71 -6.62 10.92 -22.11
CA TYR A 71 -7.62 10.25 -22.94
C TYR A 71 -7.86 8.80 -22.51
N THR A 72 -6.79 8.02 -22.29
CA THR A 72 -6.88 6.61 -21.90
C THR A 72 -7.58 6.46 -20.55
N VAL A 73 -7.19 7.27 -19.56
CA VAL A 73 -7.82 7.25 -18.22
C VAL A 73 -9.29 7.64 -18.33
N LYS A 74 -9.63 8.71 -19.06
CA LYS A 74 -11.04 9.14 -19.24
C LYS A 74 -11.88 8.05 -19.91
N SER A 75 -11.38 7.45 -20.98
CA SER A 75 -12.06 6.36 -21.69
C SER A 75 -12.33 5.16 -20.79
N LEU A 76 -11.33 4.73 -20.01
CA LEU A 76 -11.49 3.61 -19.06
C LEU A 76 -12.43 3.97 -17.90
N VAL A 77 -12.38 5.21 -17.40
CA VAL A 77 -13.30 5.70 -16.37
C VAL A 77 -14.74 5.67 -16.87
N GLU A 78 -15.00 6.12 -18.10
CA GLU A 78 -16.32 6.07 -18.73
C GLU A 78 -16.84 4.64 -18.85
N GLN A 79 -16.00 3.69 -19.27
CA GLN A 79 -16.37 2.27 -19.30
C GLN A 79 -16.79 1.77 -17.91
N CYS A 80 -16.00 2.03 -16.87
CA CYS A 80 -16.34 1.62 -15.51
C CYS A 80 -17.64 2.24 -14.99
N LEU A 81 -17.95 3.48 -15.39
CA LEU A 81 -19.17 4.17 -15.03
C LEU A 81 -20.42 3.64 -15.75
N ILE A 82 -20.25 2.93 -16.86
CA ILE A 82 -21.32 2.17 -17.53
C ILE A 82 -21.58 0.86 -16.79
N VAL A 83 -20.52 0.20 -16.32
CA VAL A 83 -20.61 -1.13 -15.67
C VAL A 83 -21.19 -1.05 -14.27
N TYR A 84 -20.69 -0.14 -13.43
CA TYR A 84 -21.01 -0.15 -12.01
C TYR A 84 -21.97 0.97 -11.61
N ASN A 85 -22.89 0.65 -10.71
CA ASN A 85 -23.79 1.62 -10.11
C ASN A 85 -23.01 2.72 -9.37
N ARG A 86 -23.20 3.97 -9.82
CA ARG A 86 -22.55 5.17 -9.28
C ARG A 86 -22.83 5.41 -7.80
N SER A 87 -23.91 4.83 -7.27
CA SER A 87 -24.23 4.91 -5.85
C SER A 87 -23.24 4.14 -4.98
N PHE A 88 -22.57 3.12 -5.54
CA PHE A 88 -21.60 2.28 -4.82
C PHE A 88 -20.17 2.50 -5.31
N LEU A 89 -19.94 2.81 -6.58
CA LEU A 89 -18.61 3.07 -7.13
C LEU A 89 -18.05 4.40 -6.59
N THR A 90 -17.00 4.32 -5.79
CA THR A 90 -16.45 5.50 -5.09
C THR A 90 -15.12 5.98 -5.64
N LYS A 91 -14.31 5.07 -6.18
CA LYS A 91 -13.01 5.40 -6.75
C LYS A 91 -12.70 4.51 -7.95
N ILE A 92 -11.97 5.07 -8.89
CA ILE A 92 -11.33 4.35 -9.99
C ILE A 92 -9.83 4.66 -9.89
N ILE A 93 -9.01 3.62 -9.95
CA ILE A 93 -7.55 3.72 -9.87
C ILE A 93 -7.00 3.20 -11.18
N PHE A 94 -6.29 4.04 -11.92
CA PHE A 94 -5.54 3.65 -13.10
C PHE A 94 -4.06 3.63 -12.75
N GLU A 95 -3.33 2.61 -13.15
CA GLU A 95 -1.88 2.49 -13.00
C GLU A 95 -1.27 2.05 -14.32
N ALA A 96 -0.15 2.64 -14.73
CA ALA A 96 0.60 2.19 -15.89
C ALA A 96 2.08 2.60 -15.81
N ASN A 97 2.93 1.82 -16.47
CA ASN A 97 4.31 2.19 -16.78
C ASN A 97 4.37 2.94 -18.12
N LEU A 98 5.38 3.80 -18.24
CA LEU A 98 5.60 4.63 -19.41
C LEU A 98 6.99 4.33 -19.99
N ASN A 99 7.10 4.42 -21.32
CA ASN A 99 8.36 4.44 -22.06
C ASN A 99 8.39 5.64 -23.03
N GLU A 100 9.41 5.68 -23.88
CA GLU A 100 9.58 6.73 -24.90
C GLU A 100 8.37 6.84 -25.85
N ALA A 101 7.64 5.74 -26.07
CA ALA A 101 6.49 5.68 -26.97
C ALA A 101 5.14 6.01 -26.29
N GLY A 102 5.13 6.27 -24.97
CA GLY A 102 3.91 6.53 -24.21
C GLY A 102 3.57 5.40 -23.24
N ILE A 103 2.29 5.02 -23.17
CA ILE A 103 1.82 4.01 -22.20
C ILE A 103 2.20 2.61 -22.66
N ILE A 104 2.85 1.84 -21.79
CA ILE A 104 3.05 0.40 -22.03
C ILE A 104 1.71 -0.31 -21.76
N GLY A 105 0.97 -0.66 -22.81
CA GLY A 105 -0.40 -1.20 -22.70
C GLY A 105 -0.55 -2.41 -21.77
N GLU A 106 0.39 -3.35 -21.81
CA GLU A 106 0.41 -4.54 -20.93
C GLU A 106 0.72 -4.21 -19.45
N SER A 107 1.17 -2.99 -19.14
CA SER A 107 1.40 -2.57 -17.76
C SER A 107 0.15 -1.95 -17.10
N ILE A 108 -0.91 -1.74 -17.88
CA ILE A 108 -2.12 -1.07 -17.40
C ILE A 108 -2.82 -1.95 -16.35
N LYS A 109 -3.10 -1.35 -15.19
CA LYS A 109 -3.98 -1.90 -14.17
C LYS A 109 -5.09 -0.90 -13.88
N LEU A 110 -6.32 -1.38 -13.91
CA LEU A 110 -7.50 -0.58 -13.61
C LEU A 110 -8.21 -1.21 -12.42
N ALA A 111 -8.42 -0.46 -11.34
CA ALA A 111 -9.10 -0.94 -10.14
C ALA A 111 -10.35 -0.10 -9.83
N CYS A 112 -11.50 -0.76 -9.67
CA CYS A 112 -12.78 -0.15 -9.37
C CYS A 112 -13.17 -0.42 -7.92
N VAL A 113 -13.22 0.62 -7.08
CA VAL A 113 -13.50 0.49 -5.65
C VAL A 113 -14.96 0.81 -5.36
N LEU A 114 -15.73 -0.22 -5.02
CA LEU A 114 -17.12 -0.12 -4.62
C LEU A 114 -17.24 -0.15 -3.10
N LYS A 115 -17.95 0.82 -2.53
CA LYS A 115 -18.21 0.89 -1.09
C LYS A 115 -19.49 0.15 -0.76
N THR A 116 -19.41 -0.81 0.15
CA THR A 116 -20.51 -1.71 0.49
C THR A 116 -21.24 -1.30 1.77
N ASN A 117 -20.71 -0.33 2.51
CA ASN A 117 -21.28 0.14 3.77
C ASN A 117 -22.02 1.47 3.62
N GLN A 118 -22.94 1.55 2.66
CA GLN A 118 -23.76 2.73 2.37
C GLN A 118 -25.14 2.63 3.06
N PRO A 119 -25.35 3.26 4.23
CA PRO A 119 -26.57 3.04 5.03
C PRO A 119 -27.83 3.58 4.35
N LYS A 120 -27.67 4.52 3.41
CA LYS A 120 -28.78 5.19 2.72
C LYS A 120 -29.44 4.33 1.63
N LEU A 121 -28.79 3.25 1.20
CA LEU A 121 -29.19 2.48 0.01
C LEU A 121 -29.92 1.17 0.32
N ASN A 122 -30.19 0.86 1.60
CA ASN A 122 -30.94 -0.33 2.04
C ASN A 122 -30.54 -1.66 1.35
N ALA A 123 -29.28 -1.81 0.95
CA ALA A 123 -28.76 -3.02 0.31
C ALA A 123 -27.87 -3.78 1.29
N SER A 124 -27.99 -5.12 1.34
CA SER A 124 -27.08 -5.93 2.13
C SER A 124 -25.68 -5.95 1.49
N SER A 125 -24.64 -6.23 2.28
CA SER A 125 -23.28 -6.37 1.75
C SER A 125 -23.19 -7.44 0.67
N TRP A 126 -23.97 -8.53 0.77
CA TRP A 126 -24.00 -9.57 -0.26
C TRP A 126 -24.71 -9.10 -1.53
N ASP A 127 -25.82 -8.36 -1.42
CA ASP A 127 -26.52 -7.86 -2.61
C ASP A 127 -25.61 -7.00 -3.48
N ILE A 128 -24.81 -6.12 -2.84
CA ILE A 128 -23.85 -5.25 -3.54
C ILE A 128 -22.74 -6.08 -4.21
N VAL A 129 -22.20 -7.10 -3.51
CA VAL A 129 -21.19 -7.99 -4.08
C VAL A 129 -21.75 -8.78 -5.25
N ARG A 130 -22.95 -9.36 -5.10
CA ARG A 130 -23.63 -10.14 -6.14
C ARG A 130 -23.88 -9.29 -7.38
N GLU A 131 -24.42 -8.09 -7.21
CA GLU A 131 -24.66 -7.15 -8.30
C GLU A 131 -23.35 -6.79 -9.01
N ALA A 132 -22.30 -6.42 -8.26
CA ALA A 132 -21.00 -6.07 -8.87
C ALA A 132 -20.35 -7.24 -9.62
N VAL A 133 -20.42 -8.47 -9.10
CA VAL A 133 -19.95 -9.67 -9.81
C VAL A 133 -20.75 -9.87 -11.11
N GLN A 134 -22.07 -9.78 -11.04
CA GLN A 134 -22.94 -9.95 -12.21
C GLN A 134 -22.69 -8.86 -13.27
N SER A 135 -22.63 -7.58 -12.88
CA SER A 135 -22.34 -6.48 -13.80
C SER A 135 -20.97 -6.64 -14.45
N THR A 136 -19.97 -7.15 -13.73
CA THR A 136 -18.65 -7.44 -14.29
C THR A 136 -18.74 -8.54 -15.35
N GLU A 137 -19.44 -9.66 -15.07
CA GLU A 137 -19.64 -10.73 -16.05
C GLU A 137 -20.37 -10.24 -17.31
N GLU A 138 -21.40 -9.42 -17.14
CA GLU A 138 -22.18 -8.86 -18.25
C GLU A 138 -21.35 -7.89 -19.09
N ALA A 139 -20.58 -7.02 -18.45
CA ALA A 139 -19.69 -6.09 -19.13
C ALA A 139 -18.62 -6.79 -19.96
N GLU A 140 -18.06 -7.89 -19.47
CA GLU A 140 -17.10 -8.72 -20.22
C GLU A 140 -17.76 -9.41 -21.42
N LYS A 141 -18.97 -9.96 -21.24
CA LYS A 141 -19.72 -10.61 -22.33
C LYS A 141 -20.11 -9.63 -23.44
N LEU A 142 -20.47 -8.41 -23.06
CA LEU A 142 -20.88 -7.33 -23.97
C LEU A 142 -19.70 -6.52 -24.50
N GLU A 143 -18.46 -6.86 -24.11
CA GLU A 143 -17.23 -6.16 -24.51
C GLU A 143 -17.22 -4.66 -24.17
N VAL A 144 -17.93 -4.28 -23.11
CA VAL A 144 -17.91 -2.91 -22.57
C VAL A 144 -16.54 -2.61 -21.95
N VAL A 145 -15.92 -3.61 -21.32
CA VAL A 145 -14.56 -3.55 -20.78
C VAL A 145 -13.58 -4.22 -21.73
N LYS A 146 -12.37 -3.65 -21.88
CA LYS A 146 -11.36 -4.17 -22.81
C LYS A 146 -10.64 -5.44 -22.34
N GLN A 147 -10.75 -5.78 -21.05
CA GLN A 147 -10.08 -6.93 -20.43
C GLN A 147 -10.98 -7.53 -19.35
N PRO A 148 -10.87 -8.84 -19.04
CA PRO A 148 -11.59 -9.45 -17.93
C PRO A 148 -11.00 -9.00 -16.59
N ALA A 149 -11.84 -9.00 -15.55
CA ALA A 149 -11.37 -8.79 -14.18
C ALA A 149 -10.49 -9.97 -13.74
N THR A 150 -9.32 -9.65 -13.21
CA THR A 150 -8.28 -10.61 -12.80
C THR A 150 -8.25 -10.82 -11.29
N SER A 151 -8.66 -9.83 -10.49
CA SER A 151 -8.75 -10.00 -9.03
C SER A 151 -9.93 -9.27 -8.40
N LEU A 152 -10.40 -9.82 -7.27
CA LEU A 152 -11.39 -9.22 -6.38
C LEU A 152 -10.78 -9.09 -5.00
N GLU A 153 -10.59 -7.86 -4.54
CA GLU A 153 -10.25 -7.58 -3.15
C GLU A 153 -11.52 -7.32 -2.34
N MET A 154 -11.60 -7.87 -1.12
CA MET A 154 -12.67 -7.60 -0.16
C MET A 154 -12.08 -7.15 1.18
N SER A 155 -12.46 -5.94 1.63
CA SER A 155 -11.99 -5.39 2.90
C SER A 155 -13.05 -5.46 4.00
N PHE A 156 -12.84 -6.32 4.98
CA PHE A 156 -13.69 -6.48 6.16
C PHE A 156 -13.09 -5.77 7.39
N LYS A 157 -13.89 -4.92 8.05
CA LYS A 157 -13.49 -4.23 9.28
C LYS A 157 -14.61 -4.18 10.29
N ARG A 158 -14.37 -4.76 11.48
CA ARG A 158 -15.37 -4.91 12.56
C ARG A 158 -16.63 -5.63 12.07
N LYS A 159 -16.44 -6.83 11.49
CA LYS A 159 -17.51 -7.67 10.90
C LYS A 159 -18.38 -6.98 9.84
N LYS A 160 -17.86 -5.97 9.17
CA LYS A 160 -18.56 -5.28 8.08
C LYS A 160 -17.66 -5.29 6.86
N LEU A 161 -18.18 -5.77 5.73
CA LEU A 161 -17.58 -5.50 4.44
C LEU A 161 -17.63 -3.97 4.23
N ARG A 162 -16.48 -3.35 3.98
CA ARG A 162 -16.34 -1.89 3.81
C ARG A 162 -16.31 -1.50 2.36
N ASN A 163 -15.56 -2.26 1.58
CA ASN A 163 -15.44 -2.09 0.16
C ASN A 163 -15.07 -3.42 -0.49
N ILE A 164 -15.28 -3.46 -1.79
CA ILE A 164 -14.73 -4.43 -2.71
C ILE A 164 -14.02 -3.70 -3.84
N THR A 165 -12.98 -4.31 -4.38
CA THR A 165 -12.20 -3.74 -5.49
C THR A 165 -12.05 -4.79 -6.58
N PHE A 166 -12.56 -4.50 -7.78
CA PHE A 166 -12.28 -5.31 -8.97
C PHE A 166 -11.05 -4.74 -9.67
N THR A 167 -10.07 -5.59 -9.99
CA THR A 167 -8.88 -5.21 -10.76
C THR A 167 -8.91 -5.85 -12.13
N PHE A 168 -8.59 -5.08 -13.15
CA PHE A 168 -8.39 -5.50 -14.54
C PHE A 168 -6.91 -5.29 -14.88
N ASP A 169 -6.17 -6.38 -14.98
CA ASP A 169 -4.72 -6.36 -15.25
C ASP A 169 -4.44 -6.76 -16.70
N PHE A 170 -4.02 -5.79 -17.51
CA PHE A 170 -3.81 -5.93 -18.95
C PHE A 170 -2.57 -6.78 -19.27
N GLY A 171 -1.67 -6.98 -18.30
CA GLY A 171 -0.45 -7.79 -18.43
C GLY A 171 -0.60 -9.25 -18.00
N SER A 172 -1.79 -9.66 -17.56
CA SER A 172 -2.03 -10.99 -17.00
C SER A 172 -1.87 -12.16 -17.99
N GLY A 173 -1.65 -11.89 -19.29
CA GLY A 173 -1.26 -12.89 -20.29
C GLY A 173 -2.31 -13.97 -20.60
N GLN A 174 -3.53 -13.88 -20.04
CA GLN A 174 -4.63 -14.82 -20.31
C GLN A 174 -5.99 -14.20 -20.69
N PRO A 175 -6.08 -13.08 -21.46
CA PRO A 175 -7.38 -12.52 -21.84
C PRO A 175 -8.30 -13.57 -22.48
N GLU A 176 -7.83 -14.27 -23.50
CA GLU A 176 -8.70 -15.09 -24.36
C GLU A 176 -9.27 -16.34 -23.68
N LYS A 177 -8.62 -16.88 -22.64
CA LYS A 177 -9.06 -18.12 -21.96
C LYS A 177 -10.09 -17.87 -20.86
N VAL A 178 -10.16 -16.66 -20.32
CA VAL A 178 -11.01 -16.27 -19.19
C VAL A 178 -12.15 -15.36 -19.65
N TYR A 179 -11.88 -14.51 -20.65
CA TYR A 179 -12.83 -13.56 -21.19
C TYR A 179 -14.10 -14.26 -21.69
N LYS A 180 -15.26 -13.68 -21.36
CA LYS A 180 -16.62 -14.18 -21.65
C LYS A 180 -17.05 -15.46 -20.92
N LYS A 181 -16.24 -16.04 -20.04
CA LYS A 181 -16.68 -17.15 -19.16
C LYS A 181 -17.38 -16.62 -17.91
N THR A 182 -18.50 -17.23 -17.55
CA THR A 182 -19.22 -16.94 -16.31
C THR A 182 -18.56 -17.61 -15.10
N PHE A 183 -18.62 -16.96 -13.94
CA PHE A 183 -18.32 -17.58 -12.66
C PHE A 183 -19.31 -18.70 -12.37
N SER A 184 -18.79 -19.83 -11.91
CA SER A 184 -19.63 -20.98 -11.54
C SER A 184 -20.53 -20.65 -10.35
N ASN A 185 -21.63 -21.40 -10.21
CA ASN A 185 -22.49 -21.29 -9.02
C ASN A 185 -21.72 -21.65 -7.73
N SER A 186 -20.77 -22.58 -7.81
CA SER A 186 -19.90 -22.96 -6.69
C SER A 186 -19.02 -21.78 -6.25
N PHE A 187 -18.40 -21.08 -7.20
CA PHE A 187 -17.65 -19.84 -6.92
C PHE A 187 -18.53 -18.81 -6.19
N LYS A 188 -19.71 -18.51 -6.75
CA LYS A 188 -20.64 -17.50 -6.18
C LYS A 188 -21.11 -17.91 -4.78
N SER A 189 -21.39 -19.19 -4.56
CA SER A 189 -21.84 -19.72 -3.28
C SER A 189 -20.73 -19.65 -2.21
N ASN A 190 -19.49 -19.98 -2.57
CA ASN A 190 -18.35 -19.87 -1.67
C ASN A 190 -18.06 -18.42 -1.29
N LEU A 191 -18.17 -17.50 -2.27
CA LEU A 191 -18.03 -16.07 -2.02
C LEU A 191 -19.10 -15.56 -1.03
N GLN A 192 -20.36 -15.97 -1.24
CA GLN A 192 -21.47 -15.65 -0.33
C GLN A 192 -21.20 -16.17 1.08
N MET A 193 -20.72 -17.42 1.21
CA MET A 193 -20.39 -18.03 2.49
C MET A 193 -19.30 -17.26 3.24
N ILE A 194 -18.25 -16.79 2.55
CA ILE A 194 -17.20 -15.95 3.17
C ILE A 194 -17.82 -14.66 3.73
N VAL A 195 -18.58 -13.93 2.89
CA VAL A 195 -19.23 -12.68 3.31
C VAL A 195 -20.15 -12.91 4.50
N TYR A 196 -20.97 -13.96 4.46
CA TYR A 196 -21.90 -14.33 5.53
C TYR A 196 -21.16 -14.70 6.83
N ASN A 197 -20.16 -15.57 6.75
CA ASN A 197 -19.41 -16.06 7.91
C ASN A 197 -18.71 -14.93 8.68
N ILE A 198 -18.14 -13.96 7.95
CA ILE A 198 -17.46 -12.81 8.56
C ILE A 198 -18.47 -11.80 9.09
N CYS A 199 -19.49 -11.43 8.30
CA CYS A 199 -20.41 -10.35 8.66
C CYS A 199 -21.39 -10.74 9.78
N ASN A 200 -21.74 -12.03 9.90
CA ASN A 200 -22.70 -12.52 10.91
C ASN A 200 -22.03 -13.18 12.11
N TYR A 201 -20.71 -13.06 12.26
CA TYR A 201 -20.02 -13.62 13.41
C TYR A 201 -20.49 -12.99 14.73
N GLN A 202 -20.82 -13.83 15.72
CA GLN A 202 -21.36 -13.38 17.02
C GLN A 202 -20.32 -13.28 18.13
N GLY A 203 -19.09 -13.78 17.95
CA GLY A 203 -18.10 -13.73 19.03
C GLY A 203 -17.42 -12.37 19.16
N THR A 204 -16.66 -12.20 20.25
CA THR A 204 -16.12 -10.91 20.70
C THR A 204 -14.80 -10.50 20.04
N HIS A 205 -14.15 -11.41 19.32
CA HIS A 205 -12.84 -11.17 18.71
C HIS A 205 -13.02 -10.89 17.23
N GLU A 206 -12.64 -9.68 16.79
CA GLU A 206 -12.96 -9.21 15.45
C GLU A 206 -11.68 -8.78 14.73
N PRO A 207 -10.93 -9.72 14.11
CA PRO A 207 -9.86 -9.30 13.23
C PRO A 207 -10.45 -8.50 12.06
N SER A 208 -9.69 -7.51 11.59
CA SER A 208 -9.98 -6.96 10.26
C SER A 208 -9.28 -7.84 9.23
N ILE A 209 -9.94 -8.10 8.11
CA ILE A 209 -9.46 -9.02 7.08
C ILE A 209 -9.52 -8.31 5.74
N GLN A 210 -8.44 -8.34 4.99
CA GLN A 210 -8.44 -8.00 3.57
C GLN A 210 -8.08 -9.26 2.80
N LEU A 211 -8.92 -9.63 1.86
CA LEU A 211 -8.74 -10.84 1.07
C LEU A 211 -8.72 -10.50 -0.40
N THR A 212 -7.79 -11.13 -1.12
CA THR A 212 -7.63 -11.01 -2.56
C THR A 212 -7.93 -12.36 -3.20
N ILE A 213 -8.94 -12.39 -4.06
CA ILE A 213 -9.37 -13.59 -4.80
C ILE A 213 -8.86 -13.48 -6.23
N ASP A 214 -8.32 -14.59 -6.73
CA ASP A 214 -8.03 -14.77 -8.15
C ASP A 214 -9.33 -14.94 -8.93
N LEU A 215 -9.62 -14.01 -9.83
CA LEU A 215 -10.79 -14.10 -10.69
C LEU A 215 -10.50 -14.80 -12.01
N THR A 216 -9.24 -15.05 -12.36
CA THR A 216 -8.88 -15.80 -13.59
C THR A 216 -9.37 -17.25 -13.52
N ASN A 217 -9.49 -17.81 -12.31
CA ASN A 217 -10.20 -19.06 -12.05
C ASN A 217 -11.70 -18.82 -11.83
N ARG A 218 -12.49 -18.98 -12.90
CA ARG A 218 -13.95 -18.80 -12.86
C ARG A 218 -14.70 -19.99 -12.23
N GLU A 219 -14.05 -21.14 -12.06
CA GLU A 219 -14.69 -22.37 -11.59
C GLU A 219 -14.67 -22.49 -10.07
N LYS A 220 -13.53 -22.15 -9.44
CA LYS A 220 -13.29 -22.30 -8.01
C LYS A 220 -12.76 -20.99 -7.42
N LEU A 221 -13.19 -20.67 -6.21
CA LEU A 221 -12.68 -19.53 -5.45
C LEU A 221 -11.27 -19.86 -4.95
N VAL A 222 -10.28 -19.11 -5.42
CA VAL A 222 -8.88 -19.25 -5.02
C VAL A 222 -8.41 -17.96 -4.36
N ASN A 223 -8.01 -18.03 -3.10
CA ASN A 223 -7.45 -16.90 -2.38
C ASN A 223 -5.97 -16.75 -2.77
N GLN A 224 -5.59 -15.59 -3.30
CA GLN A 224 -4.20 -15.25 -3.60
C GLN A 224 -3.47 -14.85 -2.31
N GLU A 225 -4.06 -13.92 -1.57
CA GLU A 225 -3.50 -13.38 -0.33
C GLU A 225 -4.61 -12.97 0.63
N VAL A 226 -4.38 -13.18 1.93
CA VAL A 226 -5.29 -12.77 3.01
C VAL A 226 -4.49 -12.09 4.11
N MET A 227 -4.75 -10.81 4.30
CA MET A 227 -4.18 -10.00 5.37
C MET A 227 -5.11 -9.99 6.58
N VAL A 228 -4.59 -10.37 7.75
CA VAL A 228 -5.33 -10.41 9.02
C VAL A 228 -4.73 -9.41 9.99
N TYR A 229 -5.50 -8.39 10.36
CA TYR A 229 -5.12 -7.37 11.34
C TYR A 229 -5.72 -7.72 12.69
N ILE A 230 -4.86 -8.00 13.67
CA ILE A 230 -5.28 -8.34 15.03
C ILE A 230 -5.87 -7.09 15.70
N SER A 231 -7.05 -7.24 16.32
CA SER A 231 -7.77 -6.10 16.90
C SER A 231 -7.20 -5.59 18.24
N ASN A 232 -6.46 -6.42 18.98
CA ASN A 232 -5.86 -6.01 20.25
C ASN A 232 -4.51 -5.31 20.05
N LYS A 233 -4.38 -4.15 20.71
CA LYS A 233 -3.09 -3.51 20.95
C LYS A 233 -2.35 -4.28 22.04
N LEU A 234 -1.16 -4.75 21.72
CA LEU A 234 -0.34 -5.54 22.64
C LEU A 234 0.59 -4.62 23.44
N ARG A 235 0.87 -4.98 24.69
CA ARG A 235 1.85 -4.30 25.54
C ARG A 235 2.80 -5.32 26.13
N MET A 236 4.09 -5.03 26.06
CA MET A 236 5.09 -5.87 26.73
C MET A 236 5.15 -5.54 28.22
N LYS A 237 5.12 -6.56 29.06
CA LYS A 237 5.41 -6.46 30.49
C LYS A 237 6.77 -7.08 30.74
N ARG A 238 7.69 -6.35 31.39
CA ARG A 238 9.06 -6.82 31.66
C ARG A 238 9.77 -7.34 30.40
N LYS A 239 9.62 -6.61 29.27
CA LYS A 239 10.18 -6.97 27.95
C LYS A 239 9.65 -8.29 27.36
N GLN A 240 8.48 -8.75 27.75
CA GLN A 240 7.86 -9.94 27.17
C GLN A 240 6.36 -9.72 26.89
N PHE A 241 5.87 -10.35 25.82
CA PHE A 241 4.44 -10.56 25.61
C PHE A 241 3.96 -11.70 26.50
N THR A 242 2.69 -11.66 26.91
CA THR A 242 2.14 -12.71 27.76
C THR A 242 1.58 -13.87 26.94
N VAL A 243 1.55 -15.07 27.52
CA VAL A 243 0.88 -16.25 26.94
C VAL A 243 -0.60 -15.96 26.63
N GLN A 244 -1.25 -15.12 27.44
CA GLN A 244 -2.65 -14.77 27.23
C GLN A 244 -2.84 -13.88 25.98
N ASP A 245 -1.89 -12.97 25.74
CA ASP A 245 -1.88 -12.14 24.54
C ASP A 245 -1.72 -13.02 23.28
N THR A 246 -0.80 -13.99 23.32
CA THR A 246 -0.57 -14.88 22.18
C THR A 246 -1.67 -15.89 21.96
N LYS A 247 -2.30 -16.40 23.03
CA LYS A 247 -3.54 -17.19 22.95
C LYS A 247 -4.62 -16.42 22.18
N TYR A 248 -4.76 -15.12 22.45
CA TYR A 248 -5.74 -14.27 21.77
C TYR A 248 -5.40 -14.06 20.28
N ILE A 249 -4.12 -13.83 19.95
CA ILE A 249 -3.64 -13.72 18.57
C ILE A 249 -3.97 -15.01 17.78
N ILE A 250 -3.59 -16.17 18.33
CA ILE A 250 -3.81 -17.48 17.70
C ILE A 250 -5.31 -17.74 17.50
N ASN A 251 -6.16 -17.36 18.46
CA ASN A 251 -7.61 -17.45 18.31
C ASN A 251 -8.12 -16.66 17.10
N GLN A 252 -7.65 -15.43 16.90
CA GLN A 252 -8.06 -14.61 15.75
C GLN A 252 -7.55 -15.15 14.42
N LEU A 253 -6.34 -15.70 14.39
CA LEU A 253 -5.78 -16.34 13.19
C LEU A 253 -6.58 -17.59 12.82
N ASN A 254 -6.81 -18.50 13.77
CA ASN A 254 -7.63 -19.69 13.56
C ASN A 254 -9.06 -19.34 13.10
N GLN A 255 -9.60 -18.23 13.60
CA GLN A 255 -10.87 -17.70 13.17
C GLN A 255 -10.85 -17.19 11.72
N ALA A 256 -9.86 -16.38 11.35
CA ALA A 256 -9.71 -15.90 9.99
C ALA A 256 -9.55 -17.06 9.00
N ILE A 257 -8.70 -18.04 9.32
CA ILE A 257 -8.52 -19.28 8.56
C ILE A 257 -9.87 -20.02 8.42
N LYS A 258 -10.62 -20.19 9.52
CA LYS A 258 -11.93 -20.84 9.47
C LYS A 258 -12.93 -20.14 8.54
N TRP A 259 -12.91 -18.81 8.47
CA TRP A 259 -13.86 -18.06 7.64
C TRP A 259 -13.54 -18.09 6.15
N VAL A 260 -12.26 -18.06 5.82
CA VAL A 260 -11.79 -17.83 4.46
C VAL A 260 -11.38 -19.13 3.75
N GLY A 261 -10.99 -20.15 4.51
CA GLY A 261 -10.58 -21.45 4.00
C GLY A 261 -9.13 -21.80 4.37
N GLU A 262 -8.60 -22.84 3.75
CA GLU A 262 -7.28 -23.38 4.04
C GLU A 262 -6.18 -22.41 3.59
N LEU A 263 -5.48 -21.82 4.56
CA LEU A 263 -4.42 -20.84 4.34
C LEU A 263 -3.26 -21.14 5.30
N GLU A 264 -2.05 -20.90 4.84
CA GLU A 264 -0.84 -20.94 5.67
C GLU A 264 -0.37 -19.53 6.01
N ILE A 265 0.17 -19.35 7.22
CA ILE A 265 0.85 -18.11 7.60
C ILE A 265 2.18 -18.05 6.85
N ASN A 266 2.43 -16.93 6.17
CA ASN A 266 3.68 -16.70 5.45
C ASN A 266 4.39 -15.40 5.86
N GLY A 267 3.72 -14.49 6.59
CA GLY A 267 4.26 -13.19 6.94
C GLY A 267 3.68 -12.61 8.22
N LEU A 268 4.47 -11.77 8.89
CA LEU A 268 4.08 -11.01 10.07
C LEU A 268 4.71 -9.61 10.03
N GLU A 269 3.87 -8.59 10.18
CA GLU A 269 4.26 -7.21 10.42
C GLU A 269 3.98 -6.83 11.89
N ILE A 270 4.98 -6.27 12.57
CA ILE A 270 4.86 -5.71 13.93
C ILE A 270 5.11 -4.20 13.86
N THR A 271 4.09 -3.40 14.14
CA THR A 271 4.22 -1.94 14.19
C THR A 271 4.19 -1.46 15.64
N SER A 272 5.21 -0.72 16.08
CA SER A 272 5.23 -0.04 17.37
C SER A 272 4.64 1.37 17.28
N HIS A 273 3.90 1.74 18.32
CA HIS A 273 3.37 3.08 18.49
C HIS A 273 4.09 3.83 19.61
N ILE A 274 3.99 5.16 19.57
CA ILE A 274 4.61 6.07 20.54
C ILE A 274 4.11 5.82 21.97
N ASP A 275 2.89 5.31 22.12
CA ASP A 275 2.28 4.95 23.40
C ASP A 275 2.78 3.60 23.97
N GLY A 276 3.75 2.96 23.31
CA GLY A 276 4.33 1.68 23.71
C GLY A 276 3.46 0.46 23.37
N ASN A 277 2.39 0.64 22.59
CA ASN A 277 1.60 -0.46 22.08
C ASN A 277 2.17 -1.03 20.77
N TYR A 278 1.87 -2.29 20.51
CA TYR A 278 2.20 -2.98 19.27
C TYR A 278 0.92 -3.42 18.54
N LEU A 279 0.91 -3.24 17.22
CA LEU A 279 -0.10 -3.80 16.31
C LEU A 279 0.53 -4.91 15.48
N LEU A 280 -0.25 -5.94 15.21
CA LEU A 280 0.17 -7.07 14.39
C LEU A 280 -0.72 -7.20 13.15
N ALA A 281 -0.09 -7.41 12.00
CA ALA A 281 -0.75 -7.86 10.78
C ALA A 281 -0.08 -9.14 10.28
N PHE A 282 -0.89 -10.11 9.90
CA PHE A 282 -0.41 -11.40 9.38
C PHE A 282 -0.79 -11.53 7.92
N THR A 283 0.12 -12.05 7.12
CA THR A 283 -0.15 -12.44 5.74
C THR A 283 -0.37 -13.96 5.71
N LEU A 284 -1.45 -14.36 5.06
CA LEU A 284 -1.80 -15.75 4.82
C LEU A 284 -1.92 -16.00 3.31
N SER A 285 -1.46 -17.14 2.83
CA SER A 285 -1.59 -17.56 1.42
C SER A 285 -2.16 -18.96 1.31
N GLY A 286 -2.93 -19.23 0.26
CA GLY A 286 -3.46 -20.57 0.00
C GLY A 286 -2.36 -21.56 -0.36
N THR A 287 -2.42 -22.77 0.20
CA THR A 287 -1.68 -23.93 -0.28
C THR A 287 -2.57 -24.84 -1.13
N SER A 288 -1.91 -25.72 -1.90
CA SER A 288 -2.52 -26.91 -2.52
C SER A 288 -3.49 -27.62 -1.55
N PRO A 289 -4.52 -28.34 -2.03
CA PRO A 289 -5.71 -28.80 -1.25
C PRO A 289 -5.47 -29.72 -0.04
N ASP A 290 -4.22 -29.99 0.34
CA ASP A 290 -3.86 -30.94 1.38
C ASP A 290 -2.94 -30.28 2.40
N LYS A 291 -3.50 -29.44 3.28
CA LYS A 291 -3.11 -29.31 4.70
C LYS A 291 -3.95 -28.29 5.44
N VAL A 292 -4.77 -28.79 6.36
CA VAL A 292 -5.42 -27.99 7.39
C VAL A 292 -4.41 -27.72 8.51
N THR A 293 -3.91 -26.49 8.60
CA THR A 293 -3.04 -26.11 9.73
C THR A 293 -3.79 -25.19 10.69
N ARG A 294 -4.77 -25.75 11.41
CA ARG A 294 -5.25 -25.10 12.64
C ARG A 294 -4.09 -25.07 13.63
N ILE A 295 -3.83 -23.90 14.18
CA ILE A 295 -2.75 -23.70 15.12
C ILE A 295 -3.27 -24.15 16.49
N PRO A 296 -2.60 -25.10 17.17
CA PRO A 296 -3.03 -25.56 18.47
C PRO A 296 -2.92 -24.43 19.50
N ILE A 297 -4.03 -24.18 20.20
CA ILE A 297 -4.12 -23.20 21.29
C ILE A 297 -3.78 -23.91 22.60
N ASN A 298 -2.52 -24.33 22.75
CA ASN A 298 -1.98 -24.92 23.97
C ASN A 298 -0.88 -24.04 24.56
N LEU A 299 -0.50 -24.30 25.81
CA LEU A 299 0.49 -23.50 26.53
C LEU A 299 1.83 -23.42 25.77
N VAL A 300 2.30 -24.54 25.21
CA VAL A 300 3.59 -24.62 24.52
C VAL A 300 3.61 -23.73 23.28
N SER A 301 2.60 -23.84 22.41
CA SER A 301 2.48 -23.01 21.19
C SER A 301 2.36 -21.52 21.53
N CYS A 302 1.53 -21.19 22.52
CA CYS A 302 1.35 -19.80 22.96
C CYS A 302 2.64 -19.22 23.56
N GLN A 303 3.38 -19.99 24.36
CA GLN A 303 4.65 -19.59 24.95
C GLN A 303 5.71 -19.37 23.87
N LYS A 304 5.88 -20.31 22.94
CA LYS A 304 6.81 -20.17 21.81
C LYS A 304 6.52 -18.93 20.98
N MET A 305 5.26 -18.68 20.64
CA MET A 305 4.87 -17.47 19.93
C MET A 305 5.19 -16.21 20.75
N ALA A 306 4.98 -16.24 22.07
CA ALA A 306 5.27 -15.09 22.94
C ALA A 306 6.77 -14.81 22.96
N ASP A 307 7.60 -15.85 23.05
CA ASP A 307 9.06 -15.74 23.06
C ASP A 307 9.59 -15.25 21.72
N LEU A 308 9.05 -15.75 20.59
CA LEU A 308 9.41 -15.28 19.25
C LEU A 308 9.05 -13.82 19.03
N LEU A 309 7.82 -13.41 19.36
CA LEU A 309 7.41 -12.01 19.26
C LEU A 309 8.26 -11.11 20.16
N SER A 310 8.53 -11.55 21.39
CA SER A 310 9.35 -10.79 22.34
C SER A 310 10.78 -10.66 21.84
N THR A 311 11.36 -11.73 21.30
CA THR A 311 12.71 -11.73 20.71
C THR A 311 12.76 -10.80 19.49
N ALA A 312 11.80 -10.91 18.58
CA ALA A 312 11.72 -10.06 17.40
C ALA A 312 11.68 -8.57 17.77
N VAL A 313 10.84 -8.20 18.74
CA VAL A 313 10.77 -6.82 19.24
C VAL A 313 12.04 -6.41 19.98
N ASN A 314 12.54 -7.20 20.92
CA ASN A 314 13.70 -6.81 21.73
C ASN A 314 15.01 -6.72 20.91
N THR A 315 15.12 -7.51 19.84
CA THR A 315 16.30 -7.55 18.97
C THR A 315 16.23 -6.51 17.86
N TYR A 316 15.09 -6.37 17.17
CA TYR A 316 14.99 -5.59 15.94
C TYR A 316 14.19 -4.29 16.06
N LEU A 317 13.45 -4.08 17.15
CA LEU A 317 12.86 -2.76 17.45
C LEU A 317 13.75 -2.00 18.42
N ILE A 318 14.33 -0.90 17.94
CA ILE A 318 15.40 -0.20 18.66
C ILE A 318 14.83 0.56 19.86
N PRO A 319 15.27 0.25 21.09
CA PRO A 319 14.82 0.97 22.29
C PRO A 319 15.21 2.45 22.24
N GLY A 320 14.29 3.35 22.59
CA GLY A 320 14.52 4.81 22.63
C GLY A 320 14.00 5.56 21.40
N VAL A 321 13.90 4.89 20.24
CA VAL A 321 13.30 5.41 18.99
C VAL A 321 11.79 5.70 19.18
N ASN A 322 11.11 4.82 19.92
CA ASN A 322 9.65 4.79 20.11
C ASN A 322 9.02 6.01 20.80
N ARG A 323 9.76 7.08 21.14
CA ARG A 323 9.16 8.33 21.67
C ARG A 323 8.88 9.37 20.58
N LYS A 324 9.47 9.19 19.40
CA LYS A 324 9.46 10.15 18.30
C LYS A 324 9.20 9.48 16.95
N TRP A 325 9.77 8.30 16.76
CA TRP A 325 9.69 7.52 15.53
C TRP A 325 8.73 6.34 15.70
N ASN A 326 7.95 6.04 14.67
CA ASN A 326 7.19 4.80 14.61
C ASN A 326 8.05 3.73 13.94
N SER A 327 8.11 2.54 14.54
CA SER A 327 8.90 1.44 13.99
C SER A 327 8.00 0.37 13.40
N ARG A 328 8.33 -0.12 12.22
CA ARG A 328 7.66 -1.24 11.55
C ARG A 328 8.67 -2.33 11.26
N LEU A 329 8.40 -3.51 11.78
CA LEU A 329 9.18 -4.72 11.61
C LEU A 329 8.44 -5.67 10.67
N ILE A 330 9.10 -6.12 9.60
CA ILE A 330 8.55 -7.07 8.64
C ILE A 330 9.33 -8.38 8.78
N THR A 331 8.60 -9.48 8.93
CA THR A 331 9.17 -10.81 9.14
C THR A 331 8.44 -11.84 8.30
N GLN A 332 9.16 -12.88 7.89
CA GLN A 332 8.57 -14.10 7.40
C GLN A 332 8.22 -14.98 8.60
N LEU A 333 6.95 -15.33 8.74
CA LEU A 333 6.47 -16.20 9.82
C LEU A 333 5.81 -17.43 9.21
N ARG A 334 6.15 -18.61 9.71
CA ARG A 334 5.53 -19.88 9.31
C ARG A 334 5.19 -20.70 10.53
N TYR A 335 4.13 -21.50 10.41
CA TYR A 335 3.81 -22.53 11.38
C TYR A 335 3.88 -23.89 10.69
N LYS A 336 4.95 -24.66 10.94
CA LYS A 336 5.27 -25.91 10.23
C LYS A 336 5.73 -26.95 11.22
N ASN A 337 5.35 -28.22 10.99
CA ASN A 337 5.76 -29.36 11.83
C ASN A 337 5.48 -29.14 13.34
N ASN A 338 4.36 -28.48 13.66
CA ASN A 338 3.98 -28.07 15.01
C ASN A 338 4.94 -27.10 15.71
N ASP A 339 5.67 -26.30 14.94
CA ASP A 339 6.55 -25.26 15.46
C ASP A 339 6.40 -23.94 14.70
N TRP A 340 6.83 -22.87 15.35
CA TRP A 340 6.88 -21.53 14.81
C TRP A 340 8.28 -21.21 14.30
N GLU A 341 8.37 -20.77 13.05
CA GLU A 341 9.62 -20.32 12.42
C GLU A 341 9.46 -18.85 12.04
N LEU A 342 10.37 -17.98 12.55
CA LEU A 342 10.37 -16.55 12.26
C LEU A 342 11.73 -16.15 11.69
N THR A 343 11.71 -15.54 10.50
CA THR A 343 12.89 -14.98 9.84
C THR A 343 12.70 -13.47 9.70
N PHE A 344 13.68 -12.71 10.20
CA PHE A 344 13.71 -11.25 10.02
C PHE A 344 13.88 -10.90 8.54
N THR A 345 13.12 -9.92 8.05
CA THR A 345 13.21 -9.46 6.65
C THR A 345 13.64 -7.99 6.57
N ASP A 346 12.89 -7.10 7.22
CA ASP A 346 13.10 -5.65 7.09
C ASP A 346 12.66 -4.89 8.36
N CYS A 347 13.25 -3.72 8.57
CA CYS A 347 12.84 -2.80 9.63
C CYS A 347 12.85 -1.35 9.12
N ARG A 348 11.72 -0.68 9.27
CA ARG A 348 11.52 0.70 8.83
C ARG A 348 11.15 1.60 10.00
N LEU A 349 11.73 2.78 10.02
CA LEU A 349 11.47 3.81 11.03
C LEU A 349 10.92 5.06 10.36
N SER A 350 9.79 5.56 10.82
CA SER A 350 9.18 6.79 10.28
C SER A 350 9.14 7.91 11.32
N TYR A 351 9.50 9.13 10.93
CA TYR A 351 9.48 10.34 11.74
C TYR A 351 8.65 11.43 11.09
N GLY A 352 7.63 11.93 11.79
CA GLY A 352 6.84 13.08 11.35
C GLY A 352 7.40 14.39 11.91
N LEU A 353 7.80 15.31 11.02
CA LEU A 353 8.39 16.61 11.39
C LEU A 353 7.34 17.70 11.72
N LYS A 354 6.04 17.38 11.61
CA LYS A 354 4.93 18.33 11.78
C LYS A 354 4.82 18.94 13.18
N ALA A 355 5.40 18.31 14.20
CA ALA A 355 5.34 18.79 15.59
C ALA A 355 6.36 19.90 15.91
N GLU A 356 7.52 19.92 15.26
CA GLU A 356 8.63 20.84 15.63
C GLU A 356 8.47 22.26 15.05
N VAL A 357 7.64 22.43 14.03
CA VAL A 357 7.43 23.72 13.33
C VAL A 357 6.58 24.71 14.15
N SER A 358 5.93 24.24 15.22
CA SER A 358 5.05 25.08 16.06
C SER A 358 5.79 25.95 17.09
N VAL A 359 7.12 25.79 17.24
CA VAL A 359 7.90 26.49 18.28
C VAL A 359 8.72 27.66 17.73
N THR A 360 8.97 27.72 16.42
CA THR A 360 9.78 28.79 15.81
C THR A 360 8.94 29.54 14.78
N ASN A 361 8.45 30.74 15.15
CA ASN A 361 7.84 31.72 14.26
C ASN A 361 8.88 32.27 13.24
N GLN A 362 9.50 31.40 12.45
CA GLN A 362 10.46 31.76 11.41
C GLN A 362 10.01 31.18 10.06
N SER A 363 10.05 32.08 9.08
CA SER A 363 9.67 31.90 7.68
C SER A 363 10.45 30.77 6.99
N ASP A 364 9.69 29.90 6.32
CA ASP A 364 9.97 29.21 5.05
C ASP A 364 11.27 28.38 4.84
N SER A 365 12.20 28.25 5.80
CA SER A 365 13.45 27.48 5.61
C SER A 365 13.76 26.39 6.65
N VAL A 366 12.85 26.10 7.58
CA VAL A 366 13.14 25.34 8.83
C VAL A 366 13.24 23.81 8.65
N ALA A 367 13.07 23.24 7.46
CA ALA A 367 12.84 21.80 7.34
C ALA A 367 14.10 20.91 7.15
N ILE A 368 15.12 21.39 6.44
CA ILE A 368 16.36 20.61 6.19
C ILE A 368 17.21 20.45 7.46
N PRO A 369 17.43 21.50 8.28
CA PRO A 369 18.19 21.35 9.52
C PRO A 369 17.51 20.39 10.52
N ALA A 370 16.17 20.40 10.60
CA ALA A 370 15.42 19.47 11.43
C ALA A 370 15.56 18.02 10.93
N ALA A 371 15.52 17.80 9.62
CA ALA A 371 15.76 16.50 9.02
C ALA A 371 17.18 15.97 9.29
N ASN A 372 18.20 16.82 9.11
CA ASN A 372 19.59 16.45 9.41
C ASN A 372 19.79 16.11 10.88
N ARG A 373 19.18 16.88 11.81
CA ARG A 373 19.20 16.55 13.24
C ARG A 373 18.51 15.21 13.54
N ALA A 374 17.39 14.93 12.89
CA ALA A 374 16.69 13.65 13.04
C ALA A 374 17.55 12.47 12.55
N PHE A 375 18.31 12.64 11.46
CA PHE A 375 19.28 11.64 11.01
C PHE A 375 20.48 11.48 11.95
N ASP A 376 21.01 12.58 12.50
CA ASP A 376 22.08 12.51 13.50
C ASP A 376 21.61 11.79 14.77
N GLU A 377 20.39 12.08 15.25
CA GLU A 377 19.73 11.37 16.36
C GLU A 377 19.57 9.88 16.02
N LEU A 378 19.05 9.57 14.84
CA LEU A 378 18.86 8.19 14.39
C LEU A 378 20.19 7.44 14.34
N LYS A 379 21.24 8.02 13.76
CA LYS A 379 22.60 7.44 13.69
C LYS A 379 23.14 7.11 15.07
N GLN A 380 22.96 8.00 16.05
CA GLN A 380 23.37 7.74 17.43
C GLN A 380 22.59 6.57 18.04
N ILE A 381 21.28 6.49 17.79
CA ILE A 381 20.42 5.44 18.34
C ILE A 381 20.74 4.06 17.74
N VAL A 382 21.02 3.98 16.44
CA VAL A 382 21.30 2.72 15.73
C VAL A 382 22.76 2.27 15.84
N ARG A 383 23.65 3.14 16.36
CA ARG A 383 25.10 2.91 16.39
C ARG A 383 25.46 1.55 16.98
N GLY A 384 26.25 0.78 16.24
CA GLY A 384 26.71 -0.56 16.63
C GLY A 384 25.64 -1.65 16.59
N LYS A 385 24.40 -1.35 16.18
CA LYS A 385 23.28 -2.31 16.12
C LYS A 385 22.77 -2.52 14.70
N ALA A 386 22.65 -1.44 13.94
CA ALA A 386 22.14 -1.45 12.58
C ALA A 386 22.81 -0.35 11.75
N THR A 387 22.75 -0.55 10.43
CA THR A 387 23.20 0.42 9.43
C THR A 387 21.97 0.99 8.69
N LEU A 388 21.97 2.29 8.42
CA LEU A 388 20.95 2.92 7.58
C LEU A 388 21.19 2.52 6.12
N ALA A 389 20.30 1.74 5.55
CA ALA A 389 20.44 1.18 4.20
C ALA A 389 19.97 2.16 3.12
N ALA A 390 18.80 2.73 3.39
CA ALA A 390 18.12 3.66 2.52
C ALA A 390 17.25 4.58 3.38
N PHE A 391 16.86 5.72 2.83
CA PHE A 391 15.87 6.59 3.46
C PHE A 391 15.07 7.37 2.44
N ASP A 392 13.82 7.64 2.79
CA ASP A 392 12.91 8.52 2.06
C ASP A 392 12.74 9.83 2.82
N VAL A 393 12.83 10.94 2.10
CA VAL A 393 12.51 12.27 2.59
C VAL A 393 11.28 12.77 1.86
N SER A 394 10.22 13.09 2.60
CA SER A 394 9.02 13.66 2.00
C SER A 394 8.95 15.18 2.19
N ILE A 395 8.61 15.89 1.12
CA ILE A 395 8.60 17.35 1.04
C ILE A 395 7.27 17.82 0.49
N ARG A 396 6.69 18.87 1.06
CA ARG A 396 5.50 19.56 0.54
C ARG A 396 5.75 21.06 0.51
N GLY A 397 5.55 21.69 -0.65
CA GLY A 397 6.02 23.07 -0.84
C GLY A 397 7.52 23.14 -0.61
N GLN A 398 8.00 23.98 0.31
CA GLN A 398 9.43 24.04 0.69
C GLN A 398 9.73 23.34 2.03
N LYS A 399 8.81 22.51 2.54
CA LYS A 399 8.89 21.93 3.89
C LYS A 399 8.98 20.41 3.85
N THR A 400 10.04 19.86 4.42
CA THR A 400 10.15 18.44 4.78
C THR A 400 9.09 18.08 5.82
N GLU A 401 8.21 17.12 5.52
CA GLU A 401 7.14 16.69 6.41
C GLU A 401 7.46 15.40 7.18
N GLU A 402 8.24 14.50 6.57
CA GLU A 402 8.43 13.13 7.06
C GLU A 402 9.75 12.55 6.57
N ILE A 403 10.35 11.70 7.40
CA ILE A 403 11.49 10.85 7.04
C ILE A 403 11.09 9.41 7.29
N GLU A 404 11.33 8.53 6.33
CA GLU A 404 11.30 7.07 6.54
C GLU A 404 12.71 6.53 6.34
N ALA A 405 13.20 5.73 7.27
CA ALA A 405 14.55 5.18 7.27
C ALA A 405 14.48 3.66 7.29
N GLN A 406 15.19 3.00 6.38
CA GLN A 406 15.32 1.56 6.32
C GLN A 406 16.60 1.11 7.02
N LEU A 407 16.48 0.16 7.95
CA LEU A 407 17.61 -0.33 8.73
C LEU A 407 17.99 -1.77 8.35
N LEU A 408 19.30 -1.99 8.21
CA LEU A 408 19.90 -3.31 8.11
C LEU A 408 20.56 -3.67 9.43
N PHE A 409 20.06 -4.71 10.09
CA PHE A 409 20.65 -5.23 11.32
C PHE A 409 21.85 -6.11 11.01
N ASN A 410 22.95 -5.88 11.73
CA ASN A 410 24.24 -6.49 11.42
C ASN A 410 24.25 -8.00 11.76
N GLN A 411 24.24 -8.86 10.74
CA GLN A 411 24.87 -10.20 10.81
C GLN A 411 26.23 -10.23 10.09
N LEU A 412 26.64 -9.13 9.46
CA LEU A 412 27.92 -9.01 8.75
C LEU A 412 28.60 -7.67 9.13
N GLN A 413 29.92 -7.71 9.10
CA GLN A 413 30.90 -6.86 9.79
C GLN A 413 30.73 -5.34 9.63
N LEU A 414 31.18 -4.64 10.67
CA LEU A 414 31.24 -3.19 10.86
C LEU A 414 31.97 -2.48 9.71
N VAL A 415 31.32 -1.49 9.11
CA VAL A 415 32.02 -0.34 8.53
C VAL A 415 31.75 0.83 9.48
N ASP A 416 32.70 1.11 10.37
CA ASP A 416 32.58 2.14 11.42
C ASP A 416 32.70 3.58 10.91
N ASN A 417 32.85 3.79 9.60
CA ASN A 417 33.08 5.10 8.99
C ASN A 417 32.05 5.46 7.92
N ILE A 418 30.76 5.14 8.09
CA ILE A 418 29.73 5.57 7.12
C ILE A 418 29.55 7.09 7.18
N ASP A 419 29.86 7.76 6.07
CA ASP A 419 29.72 9.20 5.94
C ASP A 419 28.29 9.67 6.26
N LYS A 420 28.17 10.91 6.73
CA LYS A 420 26.86 11.47 7.10
C LYS A 420 25.91 11.41 5.89
N PRO A 421 24.69 10.85 6.01
CA PRO A 421 23.64 11.12 5.05
C PRO A 421 23.41 12.63 5.14
N LYS A 422 24.00 13.36 4.21
CA LYS A 422 23.77 14.77 4.05
C LYS A 422 22.70 14.88 2.98
N ILE A 423 21.54 15.40 3.36
CA ILE A 423 20.62 15.95 2.37
C ILE A 423 21.42 17.08 1.70
N LEU A 424 21.89 16.86 0.48
CA LEU A 424 22.69 17.85 -0.24
C LEU A 424 21.88 19.14 -0.36
N HIS A 425 22.53 20.26 -0.01
CA HIS A 425 21.98 21.58 -0.18
C HIS A 425 21.75 21.81 -1.68
N ASN A 426 20.51 21.63 -2.14
CA ASN A 426 19.83 22.38 -3.21
C ASN A 426 18.64 21.59 -3.76
N PHE A 427 17.66 21.25 -2.92
CA PHE A 427 16.31 20.94 -3.42
C PHE A 427 15.54 22.26 -3.55
N SER A 428 15.88 23.03 -4.60
CA SER A 428 15.06 24.16 -5.00
C SER A 428 13.79 23.61 -5.64
N LEU A 429 12.75 23.40 -4.84
CA LEU A 429 11.39 23.30 -5.34
C LEU A 429 11.03 24.67 -5.92
N GLY A 430 11.31 24.85 -7.21
CA GLY A 430 11.04 26.07 -7.96
C GLY A 430 9.61 26.54 -7.73
N GLY A 431 9.42 27.85 -7.61
CA GLY A 431 8.19 28.50 -7.14
C GLY A 431 6.94 28.38 -8.04
N ILE A 432 6.88 27.39 -8.94
CA ILE A 432 5.80 27.22 -9.92
C ILE A 432 4.77 26.17 -9.46
N PHE A 433 5.12 25.30 -8.50
CA PHE A 433 4.29 24.13 -8.15
C PHE A 433 3.18 24.42 -7.15
N SER A 434 2.08 23.66 -7.25
CA SER A 434 1.01 23.75 -6.28
C SER A 434 1.57 23.49 -4.87
N LYS A 435 1.27 24.38 -3.90
CA LYS A 435 1.62 24.20 -2.47
C LYS A 435 1.05 22.89 -1.85
N LYS A 436 0.32 22.08 -2.63
CA LYS A 436 -0.41 20.88 -2.23
C LYS A 436 0.33 19.59 -2.59
N ALA A 437 1.16 19.57 -3.63
CA ALA A 437 1.89 18.38 -4.04
C ALA A 437 2.92 17.96 -2.97
N LYS A 438 3.02 16.65 -2.72
CA LYS A 438 4.02 16.04 -1.84
C LYS A 438 4.99 15.24 -2.72
N VAL A 439 6.29 15.42 -2.51
CA VAL A 439 7.35 14.70 -3.22
C VAL A 439 8.06 13.82 -2.21
N TYR A 440 8.44 12.62 -2.60
CA TYR A 440 9.24 11.68 -1.82
C TYR A 440 10.55 11.46 -2.58
N LEU A 441 11.67 11.73 -1.93
CA LEU A 441 13.01 11.55 -2.45
C LEU A 441 13.63 10.35 -1.76
N ASN A 442 13.97 9.33 -2.52
CA ASN A 442 14.55 8.08 -2.03
C ASN A 442 16.07 8.09 -2.22
N PHE A 443 16.80 7.80 -1.15
CA PHE A 443 18.26 7.74 -1.13
C PHE A 443 18.72 6.36 -0.72
N GLU A 444 19.73 5.84 -1.40
CA GLU A 444 20.32 4.52 -1.14
C GLU A 444 21.81 4.63 -0.83
N LEU A 445 22.31 3.77 0.06
CA LEU A 445 23.72 3.68 0.38
C LEU A 445 24.46 2.92 -0.72
N ASP A 446 25.32 3.61 -1.47
CA ASP A 446 26.37 2.96 -2.25
C ASP A 446 27.42 2.43 -1.26
N ARG A 447 27.45 1.12 -1.04
CA ARG A 447 28.38 0.50 -0.08
C ARG A 447 29.84 0.54 -0.53
N ALA A 448 30.08 0.61 -1.84
CA ALA A 448 31.44 0.64 -2.38
C ALA A 448 32.07 2.02 -2.17
N LYS A 449 31.27 3.08 -2.34
CA LYS A 449 31.70 4.47 -2.11
C LYS A 449 31.43 4.96 -0.70
N ASN A 450 30.61 4.22 0.04
CA ASN A 450 30.18 4.55 1.39
C ASN A 450 29.45 5.91 1.48
N GLU A 451 28.69 6.22 0.43
CA GLU A 451 27.98 7.48 0.25
C GLU A 451 26.51 7.22 -0.12
N TYR A 452 25.61 8.12 0.29
CA TYR A 452 24.22 8.08 -0.14
C TYR A 452 24.05 8.84 -1.45
N HIS A 453 23.40 8.22 -2.42
CA HIS A 453 23.00 8.87 -3.66
C HIS A 453 21.48 8.90 -3.79
N TRP A 454 20.97 9.84 -4.57
CA TRP A 454 19.56 9.89 -4.92
C TRP A 454 19.26 8.76 -5.90
N ALA A 455 18.36 7.84 -5.54
CA ALA A 455 18.02 6.69 -6.36
C ALA A 455 16.69 6.86 -7.11
N SER A 456 15.70 7.51 -6.51
CA SER A 456 14.44 7.79 -7.20
C SER A 456 13.60 8.91 -6.58
N GLU A 457 12.66 9.45 -7.37
CA GLU A 457 11.65 10.41 -6.92
C GLU A 457 10.26 9.83 -7.09
N ARG A 458 9.39 10.06 -6.11
CA ARG A 458 7.96 9.79 -6.20
C ARG A 458 7.17 11.07 -5.97
N TYR A 459 6.37 11.44 -6.96
CA TYR A 459 5.49 12.60 -6.92
C TYR A 459 4.08 12.20 -6.46
N LEU A 460 3.46 13.02 -5.62
CA LEU A 460 2.09 12.85 -5.14
C LEU A 460 1.31 14.18 -5.22
N GLY A 461 0.62 14.41 -6.32
CA GLY A 461 -0.16 15.62 -6.61
C GLY A 461 -1.65 15.46 -6.36
N TRP A 462 -2.33 16.54 -5.96
CA TRP A 462 -3.78 16.54 -5.72
C TRP A 462 -4.47 17.62 -6.52
N ALA A 463 -5.48 17.24 -7.31
CA ALA A 463 -6.31 18.14 -8.09
C ALA A 463 -7.79 18.03 -7.72
N LYS A 464 -8.47 19.17 -7.63
CA LYS A 464 -9.92 19.28 -7.37
C LYS A 464 -10.45 20.46 -8.19
N ILE A 465 -11.65 20.31 -8.76
CA ILE A 465 -12.41 21.42 -9.37
C ILE A 465 -12.94 22.35 -8.27
#